data_AF-A0A1F3C1U1-F1
#
_entry.id   AF-A0A1F3C1U1-F1
#
_cell.length_a   1.000
_cell.length_b   1.000
_cell.length_c   1.000
_cell.angle_alpha   90.00
_cell.angle_beta   90.00
_cell.angle_gamma   90.00
#
_symmetry.space_group_name_H-M   'P 1'
#
loop_
_entity.id
_entity.type
_entity.pdbx_description
1 polymer ?
#
loop_
_entity_poly.entity_id
_entity_poly.type
_entity_poly.pdbx_seq_one_letter_code
_entity_poly.pdbx_strand_id
1 'polypeptide(L)' 'MVVAGESDGQPLPGWLQPGIDLLQRVPDFPADGPLLIITDGYCDRLQVKREHAFLVPRGRSLPFAPRGPVFRIS' A
#
# COMPACT_ATOMS: atom_id res chain seq x y z
N MET A 1 -0.79 -5.71 7.99
CA MET A 1 -2.22 -5.52 7.68
C MET A 1 -2.38 -5.16 6.21
N VAL A 2 -3.30 -5.83 5.53
CA VAL A 2 -3.55 -5.73 4.08
C VAL A 2 -4.39 -4.49 3.80
N VAL A 3 -3.82 -3.49 3.13
CA VAL A 3 -4.63 -2.49 2.43
C VAL A 3 -4.67 -2.95 0.99
N ALA A 4 -5.76 -3.63 0.63
CA ALA A 4 -6.06 -3.99 -0.73
C ALA A 4 -6.86 -2.87 -1.36
N GLY A 5 -6.66 -2.69 -2.65
CA GLY A 5 -7.75 -2.20 -3.44
C GLY A 5 -7.51 -2.53 -4.86
N GLU A 6 -8.62 -2.96 -5.41
CA GLU A 6 -8.80 -3.28 -6.78
C GLU A 6 -9.56 -2.09 -7.32
N SER A 7 -9.06 -1.54 -8.43
CA SER A 7 -9.88 -0.65 -9.23
C SER A 7 -10.49 -1.47 -10.34
N ASP A 8 -11.82 -1.48 -10.44
CA ASP A 8 -12.58 -2.04 -11.57
C ASP A 8 -12.40 -1.19 -12.86
N GLY A 9 -11.19 -0.68 -13.09
CA GLY A 9 -10.85 0.13 -14.26
C GLY A 9 -11.29 1.60 -14.20
N GLN A 10 -11.80 2.09 -13.06
CA GLN A 10 -12.09 3.52 -12.88
C GLN A 10 -11.18 4.17 -11.82
N PRO A 11 -10.45 5.26 -12.14
CA PRO A 11 -9.64 5.99 -11.18
C PRO A 11 -10.51 6.71 -10.16
N LEU A 12 -10.50 6.23 -8.92
CA LEU A 12 -10.69 7.10 -7.78
C LEU A 12 -9.31 7.38 -7.19
N PRO A 13 -8.65 8.51 -7.52
CA PRO A 13 -7.36 8.84 -6.93
C PRO A 13 -7.46 8.87 -5.39
N GLY A 14 -6.40 8.42 -4.73
CA GLY A 14 -6.23 8.56 -3.28
C GLY A 14 -6.82 7.45 -2.40
N TRP A 15 -7.24 6.31 -2.94
CA TRP A 15 -7.94 5.28 -2.16
C TRP A 15 -7.07 4.56 -1.10
N LEU A 16 -5.76 4.45 -1.29
CA LEU A 16 -4.85 3.76 -0.35
C LEU A 16 -4.41 4.60 0.86
N GLN A 17 -4.19 5.91 0.69
CA GLN A 17 -3.62 6.74 1.75
C GLN A 17 -4.52 6.83 2.99
N PRO A 18 -5.85 6.97 2.89
CA PRO A 18 -6.73 6.99 4.06
C PRO A 18 -6.64 5.73 4.93
N GLY A 19 -6.55 4.55 4.31
CA GLY A 19 -6.38 3.29 5.05
C GLY A 19 -5.04 3.22 5.78
N ILE A 20 -3.97 3.70 5.13
CA ILE A 20 -2.64 3.82 5.72
C ILE A 20 -2.63 4.84 6.88
N ASP A 21 -3.32 5.97 6.73
CA ASP A 21 -3.41 7.01 7.75
C ASP A 21 -4.16 6.53 8.99
N LEU A 22 -5.26 5.77 8.79
CA LEU A 22 -6.01 5.14 9.88
C LEU A 22 -5.11 4.21 10.68
N LEU A 23 -4.37 3.34 9.98
CA LEU A 23 -3.47 2.37 10.62
C LEU A 23 -2.35 3.00 11.42
N GLN A 24 -1.88 4.16 10.98
CA GLN A 24 -0.83 4.88 11.71
C GLN A 24 -1.32 5.49 13.03
N ARG A 25 -2.64 5.66 13.20
CA ARG A 25 -3.25 6.41 14.32
C ARG A 25 -4.11 5.55 15.24
N VAL A 26 -4.65 4.43 14.76
CA VAL A 26 -5.60 3.62 15.54
C VAL A 26 -4.89 2.96 16.73
N PRO A 27 -5.41 3.10 17.97
CA PRO A 27 -4.75 2.55 19.17
C PRO A 27 -4.63 1.03 19.17
N ASP A 28 -5.59 0.36 18.54
CA ASP A 28 -5.68 -1.11 18.52
C ASP A 28 -4.76 -1.76 17.47
N PHE A 29 -3.96 -0.97 16.76
CA PHE A 29 -2.94 -1.45 15.84
C PHE A 29 -1.55 -1.28 16.45
N PRO A 30 -0.67 -2.32 16.43
CA PRO A 30 0.64 -2.25 17.05
C PRO A 30 1.42 -1.03 16.56
N ALA A 31 1.95 -0.19 17.47
CA ALA A 31 2.57 1.10 17.15
C ALA A 31 3.80 1.01 16.22
N ASP A 32 4.47 -0.13 16.23
CA ASP A 32 5.65 -0.48 15.43
C ASP A 32 5.37 -1.61 14.43
N GLY A 33 4.12 -2.10 14.35
CA GLY A 33 3.75 -3.21 13.47
C GLY A 33 4.02 -2.88 11.99
N PRO A 34 4.72 -3.75 11.24
CA PRO A 34 5.03 -3.51 9.83
C PRO A 34 3.78 -3.58 8.94
N LEU A 35 3.80 -2.83 7.84
CA LEU A 35 2.72 -2.80 6.86
C LEU A 35 3.07 -3.58 5.60
N LEU A 36 2.12 -4.40 5.11
CA LEU A 36 2.20 -5.03 3.80
C LEU A 36 1.11 -4.44 2.92
N ILE A 37 1.51 -3.65 1.92
CA ILE A 37 0.61 -2.98 1.01
C ILE A 37 0.42 -3.86 -0.22
N ILE A 38 -0.81 -4.25 -0.52
CA ILE A 38 -1.12 -5.12 -1.66
C ILE A 38 -1.87 -4.27 -2.69
N THR A 39 -1.28 -4.10 -3.87
CA THR A 39 -1.85 -3.24 -4.91
C THR A 39 -1.54 -3.80 -6.29
N ASP A 40 -2.46 -3.58 -7.23
CA ASP A 40 -2.27 -3.81 -8.66
C ASP A 40 -1.30 -2.81 -9.33
N GLY A 41 -0.73 -1.89 -8.55
CA GLY A 41 0.14 -0.80 -9.02
C GLY A 41 -0.63 0.46 -9.40
N TYR A 42 -1.95 0.47 -9.30
CA TYR A 42 -2.80 1.60 -9.62
C TYR A 42 -3.13 2.43 -8.38
N CYS A 43 -2.17 3.26 -7.95
CA CYS A 43 -2.31 4.10 -6.76
C CYS A 43 -1.53 5.40 -6.86
N ASP A 44 -1.87 6.39 -6.02
CA ASP A 44 -1.03 7.58 -5.86
C ASP A 44 0.19 7.30 -5.00
N ARG A 45 1.14 8.25 -4.98
CA ARG A 45 2.28 8.21 -4.07
C ARG A 45 1.81 8.08 -2.62
N LEU A 46 2.30 7.03 -1.95
CA LEU A 46 1.95 6.73 -0.57
C LEU A 46 2.99 7.30 0.40
N GLN A 47 2.50 7.82 1.52
CA GLN A 47 3.29 8.23 2.67
C GLN A 47 3.11 7.22 3.81
N VAL A 48 4.15 6.41 3.99
CA VAL A 48 4.15 5.35 5.00
C VAL A 48 5.29 5.63 5.98
N LYS A 49 4.95 5.89 7.24
CA LYS A 49 5.92 6.25 8.29
C LYS A 49 6.60 5.06 8.97
N ARG A 50 5.99 3.87 8.86
CA ARG A 50 6.40 2.64 9.54
C ARG A 50 7.20 1.74 8.61
N GLU A 51 7.84 0.71 9.15
CA GLU A 51 8.41 -0.35 8.32
C GLU A 51 7.32 -0.92 7.40
N HIS A 52 7.65 -1.08 6.11
CA HIS A 52 6.68 -1.55 5.13
C HIS A 52 7.33 -2.23 3.94
N ALA A 53 6.50 -3.03 3.27
CA ALA A 53 6.79 -3.63 1.98
C ALA A 53 5.56 -3.58 1.06
N PHE A 54 5.81 -3.74 -0.23
CA PHE A 54 4.79 -3.83 -1.27
C PHE A 54 4.70 -5.25 -1.82
N LEU A 55 3.48 -5.72 -2.05
CA LEU A 55 3.20 -6.91 -2.86
C LEU A 55 2.44 -6.46 -4.12
N VAL A 56 3.03 -6.69 -5.29
CA VAL A 56 2.52 -6.22 -6.58
C VAL A 56 2.47 -7.39 -7.58
N PRO A 57 1.42 -7.53 -8.40
CA PRO A 57 1.40 -8.54 -9.46
C PRO A 57 2.59 -8.42 -10.41
N ARG A 58 3.07 -9.55 -10.93
CA ARG A 58 4.04 -9.55 -12.05
C ARG A 58 3.47 -8.76 -13.24
N GLY A 59 4.34 -8.01 -13.92
CA GLY A 59 3.95 -7.14 -15.04
C GLY A 59 3.36 -5.79 -14.62
N ARG A 60 3.13 -5.56 -13.33
CA ARG A 60 2.73 -4.26 -12.78
C ARG A 60 3.87 -3.57 -12.03
N SER A 61 3.75 -2.25 -11.89
CA SER A 61 4.74 -1.38 -11.27
C SER A 61 4.06 -0.30 -10.44
N LEU A 62 4.72 0.13 -9.37
CA LEU A 62 4.30 1.32 -8.63
C LEU A 62 4.60 2.58 -9.45
N PRO A 63 3.75 3.62 -9.43
CA PRO A 63 3.95 4.86 -10.17
C PRO A 63 4.90 5.83 -9.45
N PHE A 64 5.68 5.33 -8.51
CA PHE A 64 6.68 6.05 -7.74
C PHE A 64 7.81 5.10 -7.34
N ALA A 65 8.99 5.65 -7.05
CA ALA A 65 10.09 4.89 -6.48
C ALA A 65 9.70 4.40 -5.06
N PRO A 66 9.61 3.09 -4.82
CA PRO A 66 9.20 2.55 -3.53
C PRO A 66 10.28 2.80 -2.48
N ARG A 67 9.84 3.02 -1.23
CA ARG A 67 10.70 2.90 -0.05
C ARG A 67 10.44 1.51 0.55
N GLY A 68 11.48 0.73 0.76
CA GLY A 68 11.36 -0.64 1.26
C GLY A 68 11.15 -1.71 0.16
N PRO A 69 11.01 -2.98 0.56
CA PRO A 69 10.99 -4.10 -0.37
C PRO A 69 9.75 -4.12 -1.27
N VAL A 70 9.92 -4.62 -2.49
CA VAL A 70 8.82 -4.95 -3.41
C VAL A 70 8.88 -6.42 -3.75
N PHE A 71 7.86 -7.16 -3.31
CA PHE A 71 7.63 -8.55 -3.64
C PHE A 71 6.68 -8.64 -4.82
N ARG A 72 6.86 -9.69 -5.65
CA ARG A 72 5.98 -9.94 -6.79
C ARG A 72 5.31 -11.29 -6.69
N ILE A 73 4.00 -11.30 -6.93
CA ILE A 73 3.18 -12.50 -7.00
C ILE A 73 2.82 -12.80 -8.46
N SER A 74 2.77 -14.10 -8.79
CA SER A 74 2.40 -14.65 -10.09
C SER A 74 0.95 -15.06 -10.14
#